data_AF-A0A953GBH6-F1
#
_entry.id   AF-A0A953GBH6-F1
#
_cell.length_a   1.000
_cell.length_b   1.000
_cell.length_c   1.000
_cell.angle_alpha   90.00
_cell.angle_beta   90.00
_cell.angle_gamma   90.00
#
_symmetry.space_group_name_H-M   'P 1'
#
loop_
_entity.id
_entity.type
_entity.pdbx_description
1 polymer ?
#
loop_
_entity_poly.entity_id
_entity_poly.type
_entity_poly.pdbx_seq_one_letter_code
_entity_poly.pdbx_strand_id
1 'polypeptide(L)'
;MKPHLLSDYRKFLYLGILFVCLILLTWHYNRNTKPLYDVFGYYLYLPAITHINDIKLRDYNKVEEVYHKLGGDVVYQIYKAPGTENNVIMYPLGLSLAYSPAYFSAYAITSILGIDHEFGTNQIYVKAVVYWSYICVFIGLFFLFKFLVKYVEEKYALITLIILSFGTNLLLHGFMNGQAMMSHSYLFMYYALLLFYTKSLIDEFSETKLTIIFIVMALIAVTRNSEVFCIFLPAGMLWYHWPKMKSEILVIKNLKTLTPGLIILSLQIIYWKVVTGHFIYNSYQGNNGQALELLNPYVLEVLFSFRKGLFIYTPMAIFFVVGFWSLYRHCREWFWPTVIFTFLNLWIICSWTCWWYADSFGQRAIIPMYVVWSLGLALFFQHFKRLGFLFKLITIGSIASFTVLNIFQIWQINKGILPTDYISTPFYFSTFGQRHPISEQQRSLMLEDDKSVMIDSLPDFYKDRVEYESSYHVDANSLNPFQHLDASVVVSPEHEFSQGIVLSNRYFNQSEYKWIKLSYTCKAKVDTTGVELNLVAERQRKGKSFAWKCKSAKDILWKKDSTIVISTWYKVPQVERDNDVFRSYLWSMSKIPIEITGIQYELYKSKKNAKIFLF
;
A
#
# COMPACT_ATOMS: atom_id res chain seq x y z
N MET A 1 19.34 -42.67 19.50
CA MET A 1 19.05 -41.36 18.87
C MET A 1 19.16 -40.29 19.96
N LYS A 2 20.06 -39.29 19.82
CA LYS A 2 20.33 -38.32 20.90
C LYS A 2 19.05 -37.52 21.27
N PRO A 3 18.73 -37.29 22.56
CA PRO A 3 17.54 -36.54 22.99
C PRO A 3 17.37 -35.17 22.33
N HIS A 4 18.49 -34.50 22.01
CA HIS A 4 18.50 -33.21 21.31
C HIS A 4 17.90 -33.28 19.90
N LEU A 5 18.20 -34.35 19.13
CA LEU A 5 17.66 -34.54 17.78
C LEU A 5 16.14 -34.69 17.81
N LEU A 6 15.61 -35.48 18.76
CA LEU A 6 14.17 -35.69 18.94
C LEU A 6 13.42 -34.39 19.31
N SER A 7 14.07 -33.48 20.07
CA SER A 7 13.48 -32.18 20.39
C SER A 7 13.36 -31.28 19.16
N ASP A 8 14.35 -31.31 18.26
CA ASP A 8 14.35 -30.48 17.06
C ASP A 8 13.31 -30.98 16.05
N TYR A 9 13.14 -32.31 15.89
CA TYR A 9 12.08 -32.88 15.06
C TYR A 9 10.67 -32.45 15.51
N ARG A 10 10.39 -32.41 16.82
CA ARG A 10 9.08 -31.97 17.34
C ARG A 10 8.81 -30.51 17.02
N LYS A 11 9.82 -29.63 17.08
CA LYS A 11 9.69 -28.21 16.73
C LYS A 11 9.35 -28.04 15.25
N PHE A 12 10.06 -28.74 14.36
CA PHE A 12 9.77 -28.74 12.93
C PHE A 12 8.38 -29.29 12.63
N LEU A 13 7.94 -30.33 13.36
CA LEU A 13 6.60 -30.90 13.20
C LEU A 13 5.51 -29.89 13.57
N TYR A 14 5.59 -29.20 14.71
CA TYR A 14 4.56 -28.22 15.10
C TYR A 14 4.47 -27.03 14.14
N LEU A 15 5.62 -26.51 13.69
CA LEU A 15 5.65 -25.44 12.71
C LEU A 15 5.17 -25.92 11.33
N GLY A 16 5.53 -27.14 10.94
CA GLY A 16 5.05 -27.78 9.72
C GLY A 16 3.53 -27.96 9.74
N ILE A 17 2.96 -28.43 10.86
CA ILE A 17 1.50 -28.54 11.04
C ILE A 17 0.84 -27.16 10.94
N LEU A 18 1.36 -26.15 11.66
CA LEU A 18 0.83 -24.78 11.59
C LEU A 18 0.85 -24.27 10.14
N PHE A 19 1.95 -24.47 9.43
CA PHE A 19 2.09 -24.04 8.04
C PHE A 19 1.13 -24.76 7.09
N VAL A 20 1.01 -26.08 7.21
CA VAL A 20 0.07 -26.88 6.44
C VAL A 20 -1.36 -26.42 6.73
N CYS A 21 -1.72 -26.18 7.99
CA CYS A 21 -3.02 -25.63 8.35
C CYS A 21 -3.27 -24.27 7.69
N LEU A 22 -2.28 -23.35 7.73
CA LEU A 22 -2.40 -22.04 7.09
C LEU A 22 -2.62 -22.19 5.58
N ILE A 23 -1.83 -23.02 4.89
CA ILE A 23 -2.00 -23.25 3.45
C ILE A 23 -3.36 -23.88 3.14
N LEU A 24 -3.77 -24.93 3.86
CA LEU A 24 -5.01 -25.64 3.59
C LEU A 24 -6.23 -24.74 3.83
N LEU A 25 -6.20 -23.93 4.89
CA LEU A 25 -7.26 -22.97 5.19
C LEU A 25 -7.37 -21.89 4.12
N THR A 26 -6.27 -21.55 3.45
CA THR A 26 -6.26 -20.44 2.49
C THR A 26 -6.20 -20.86 1.02
N TRP A 27 -6.03 -22.15 0.72
CA TRP A 27 -5.85 -22.68 -0.64
C TRP A 27 -6.93 -22.21 -1.62
N HIS A 28 -8.20 -22.27 -1.20
CA HIS A 28 -9.33 -21.88 -2.05
C HIS A 28 -9.27 -20.41 -2.48
N TYR A 29 -8.73 -19.53 -1.64
CA TYR A 29 -8.67 -18.09 -1.86
C TYR A 29 -7.54 -17.65 -2.80
N ASN A 30 -6.66 -18.56 -3.22
CA ASN A 30 -5.49 -18.23 -4.02
C ASN A 30 -5.51 -18.80 -5.45
N ARG A 31 -6.62 -19.43 -5.85
CA ARG A 31 -6.72 -20.11 -7.16
C ARG A 31 -6.54 -19.17 -8.37
N ASN A 32 -6.92 -17.91 -8.22
CA ASN A 32 -6.93 -16.91 -9.30
C ASN A 32 -5.99 -15.73 -9.01
N THR A 33 -4.98 -15.92 -8.16
CA THR A 33 -4.00 -14.87 -7.84
C THR A 33 -3.22 -14.47 -9.08
N LYS A 34 -3.10 -13.16 -9.32
CA LYS A 34 -2.27 -12.57 -10.38
C LYS A 34 -1.41 -11.43 -9.81
N PRO A 35 -0.17 -11.25 -10.29
CA PRO A 35 0.72 -10.15 -9.89
C PRO A 35 0.28 -8.82 -10.50
N LEU A 36 -0.88 -8.31 -10.05
CA LEU A 36 -1.46 -7.03 -10.46
C LEU A 36 -1.20 -5.95 -9.40
N TYR A 37 -1.60 -4.71 -9.70
CA TYR A 37 -1.48 -3.58 -8.78
C TYR A 37 -0.01 -3.38 -8.32
N ASP A 38 0.25 -3.19 -7.04
CA ASP A 38 1.61 -2.99 -6.51
C ASP A 38 2.56 -4.16 -6.88
N VAL A 39 2.04 -5.40 -6.91
CA VAL A 39 2.83 -6.61 -7.22
C VAL A 39 3.43 -6.54 -8.62
N PHE A 40 2.70 -5.98 -9.59
CA PHE A 40 3.23 -5.83 -10.95
C PHE A 40 4.50 -4.98 -10.97
N GLY A 41 4.48 -3.82 -10.30
CA GLY A 41 5.64 -2.93 -10.23
C GLY A 41 6.83 -3.59 -9.54
N TYR A 42 6.59 -4.36 -8.47
CA TYR A 42 7.62 -5.17 -7.83
C TYR A 42 8.18 -6.28 -8.71
N TYR A 43 7.36 -6.86 -9.59
CA TYR A 43 7.70 -7.99 -10.46
C TYR A 43 8.44 -7.56 -11.73
N LEU A 44 8.10 -6.39 -12.28
CA LEU A 44 8.48 -5.91 -13.62
C LEU A 44 9.98 -5.84 -13.89
N TYR A 45 10.84 -5.71 -12.87
CA TYR A 45 12.30 -5.72 -13.08
C TYR A 45 12.79 -7.03 -13.70
N LEU A 46 12.16 -8.17 -13.38
CA LEU A 46 12.56 -9.48 -13.88
C LEU A 46 12.28 -9.64 -15.40
N PRO A 47 11.05 -9.41 -15.90
CA PRO A 47 10.80 -9.44 -17.34
C PRO A 47 11.49 -8.29 -18.08
N ALA A 48 11.72 -7.13 -17.44
CA ALA A 48 12.50 -6.03 -18.03
C ALA A 48 13.91 -6.48 -18.44
N ILE A 49 14.55 -7.32 -17.61
CA ILE A 49 15.91 -7.82 -17.84
C ILE A 49 15.91 -9.05 -18.75
N THR A 50 14.92 -9.95 -18.63
CA THR A 50 14.97 -11.27 -19.28
C THR A 50 14.24 -11.37 -20.61
N HIS A 51 13.19 -10.57 -20.84
CA HIS A 51 12.35 -10.66 -22.03
C HIS A 51 12.29 -9.34 -22.81
N ILE A 52 12.09 -8.21 -22.11
CA ILE A 52 12.05 -6.89 -22.75
C ILE A 52 13.46 -6.45 -23.19
N ASN A 53 14.49 -6.84 -22.44
CA ASN A 53 15.90 -6.45 -22.62
C ASN A 53 16.13 -4.93 -22.57
N ASP A 54 15.31 -4.22 -21.78
CA ASP A 54 15.46 -2.79 -21.53
C ASP A 54 14.97 -2.41 -20.13
N ILE A 55 15.91 -2.21 -19.19
CA ILE A 55 15.58 -1.77 -17.83
C ILE A 55 15.09 -0.32 -17.75
N LYS A 56 15.30 0.47 -18.81
CA LYS A 56 14.78 1.84 -18.93
C LYS A 56 13.36 1.86 -19.48
N LEU A 57 12.83 0.72 -19.92
CA LEU A 57 11.45 0.51 -20.35
C LEU A 57 10.99 1.58 -21.35
N ARG A 58 11.80 1.93 -22.35
CA ARG A 58 11.49 3.03 -23.28
C ARG A 58 10.30 2.71 -24.18
N ASP A 59 10.13 1.43 -24.51
CA ASP A 59 8.98 0.91 -25.25
C ASP A 59 7.84 0.59 -24.27
N TYR A 60 6.93 1.54 -24.10
CA TYR A 60 5.79 1.42 -23.19
C TYR A 60 4.82 0.30 -23.60
N ASN A 61 4.66 0.05 -24.92
CA ASN A 61 3.75 -0.96 -25.44
C ASN A 61 4.11 -2.36 -24.95
N LYS A 62 5.41 -2.67 -24.84
CA LYS A 62 5.88 -3.93 -24.26
C LYS A 62 5.49 -4.06 -22.79
N VAL A 63 5.50 -2.98 -22.02
CA VAL A 63 5.08 -3.01 -20.62
C VAL A 63 3.58 -3.26 -20.50
N GLU A 64 2.78 -2.59 -21.33
CA GLU A 64 1.34 -2.85 -21.42
C GLU A 64 1.05 -4.30 -21.81
N GLU A 65 1.78 -4.86 -22.78
CA GLU A 65 1.62 -6.26 -23.18
C GLU A 65 1.85 -7.23 -22.00
N VAL A 66 2.93 -7.04 -21.23
CA VAL A 66 3.19 -7.83 -20.02
C VAL A 66 2.04 -7.69 -19.02
N TYR A 67 1.55 -6.47 -18.80
CA TYR A 67 0.46 -6.22 -17.85
C TYR A 67 -0.87 -6.84 -18.30
N HIS A 68 -1.21 -6.73 -19.58
CA HIS A 68 -2.41 -7.30 -20.17
C HIS A 68 -2.39 -8.83 -20.17
N LYS A 69 -1.22 -9.47 -20.40
CA LYS A 69 -1.08 -10.92 -20.27
C LYS A 69 -1.32 -11.41 -18.84
N LEU A 70 -1.00 -10.58 -17.84
CA LEU A 70 -1.37 -10.81 -16.44
C LEU A 70 -2.84 -10.47 -16.15
N GLY A 71 -3.61 -9.97 -17.12
CA GLY A 71 -5.02 -9.61 -17.01
C GLY A 71 -5.26 -8.27 -16.32
N GLY A 72 -4.30 -7.33 -16.39
CA GLY A 72 -4.48 -5.95 -15.96
C GLY A 72 -4.93 -5.05 -17.11
N ASP A 73 -5.64 -3.97 -16.78
CA ASP A 73 -6.19 -3.03 -17.79
C ASP A 73 -5.35 -1.76 -17.96
N VAL A 74 -4.94 -1.10 -16.87
CA VAL A 74 -4.21 0.17 -16.91
C VAL A 74 -2.94 0.10 -16.05
N VAL A 75 -1.80 0.43 -16.64
CA VAL A 75 -0.49 0.45 -15.98
C VAL A 75 -0.25 1.79 -15.31
N TYR A 76 -0.28 1.82 -13.96
CA TYR A 76 0.03 3.02 -13.16
C TYR A 76 1.35 2.91 -12.39
N GLN A 77 1.99 1.73 -12.41
CA GLN A 77 3.17 1.40 -11.63
C GLN A 77 4.47 1.94 -12.23
N ILE A 78 4.40 2.51 -13.44
CA ILE A 78 5.51 3.14 -14.13
C ILE A 78 5.13 4.55 -14.60
N TYR A 79 6.11 5.44 -14.71
CA TYR A 79 5.91 6.79 -15.25
C TYR A 79 7.20 7.29 -15.91
N LYS A 80 7.05 8.25 -16.82
CA LYS A 80 8.19 8.83 -17.54
C LYS A 80 9.10 9.63 -16.59
N ALA A 81 10.40 9.32 -16.59
CA ALA A 81 11.39 10.10 -15.85
C ALA A 81 11.45 11.54 -16.41
N PRO A 82 11.36 12.58 -15.57
CA PRO A 82 11.41 13.97 -16.01
C PRO A 82 12.64 14.26 -16.87
N GLY A 83 12.45 14.89 -18.03
CA GLY A 83 13.55 15.27 -18.93
C GLY A 83 14.22 14.11 -19.66
N THR A 84 13.63 12.91 -19.66
CA THR A 84 14.17 11.73 -20.37
C THR A 84 13.09 10.96 -21.11
N GLU A 85 13.50 10.03 -21.98
CA GLU A 85 12.60 9.04 -22.62
C GLU A 85 12.43 7.76 -21.80
N ASN A 86 13.08 7.66 -20.65
CA ASN A 86 13.06 6.45 -19.83
C ASN A 86 11.79 6.42 -18.97
N ASN A 87 11.30 5.22 -18.67
CA ASN A 87 10.22 4.99 -17.72
C ASN A 87 10.78 4.44 -16.41
N VAL A 88 10.34 5.06 -15.30
CA VAL A 88 10.71 4.71 -13.93
C VAL A 88 9.67 3.76 -13.38
N ILE A 89 10.14 2.65 -12.80
CA ILE A 89 9.33 1.78 -11.95
C ILE A 89 9.18 2.44 -10.58
N MET A 90 7.93 2.62 -10.16
CA MET A 90 7.59 3.34 -8.93
C MET A 90 8.14 2.66 -7.67
N TYR A 91 8.14 1.33 -7.66
CA TYR A 91 8.51 0.53 -6.49
C TYR A 91 9.97 0.07 -6.55
N PRO A 92 10.69 0.01 -5.41
CA PRO A 92 12.05 -0.51 -5.35
C PRO A 92 12.21 -1.97 -5.80
N LEU A 93 13.42 -2.35 -6.23
CA LEU A 93 13.72 -3.66 -6.83
C LEU A 93 13.83 -4.83 -5.84
N GLY A 94 13.78 -4.58 -4.53
CA GLY A 94 14.06 -5.59 -3.52
C GLY A 94 13.15 -6.82 -3.59
N LEU A 95 11.87 -6.64 -3.94
CA LEU A 95 10.97 -7.78 -4.16
C LEU A 95 11.32 -8.59 -5.41
N SER A 96 11.76 -7.95 -6.49
CA SER A 96 12.26 -8.70 -7.65
C SER A 96 13.47 -9.56 -7.31
N LEU A 97 14.39 -9.06 -6.46
CA LEU A 97 15.48 -9.89 -5.95
C LEU A 97 14.94 -11.07 -5.15
N ALA A 98 13.94 -10.84 -4.30
CA ALA A 98 13.30 -11.88 -3.50
C ALA A 98 12.57 -12.93 -4.36
N TYR A 99 11.92 -12.52 -5.44
CA TYR A 99 11.23 -13.40 -6.39
C TYR A 99 12.20 -14.18 -7.28
N SER A 100 13.42 -13.67 -7.48
CA SER A 100 14.35 -14.20 -8.48
C SER A 100 14.59 -15.72 -8.41
N PRO A 101 14.71 -16.40 -7.23
CA PRO A 101 14.87 -17.85 -7.21
C PRO A 101 13.68 -18.60 -7.82
N ALA A 102 12.45 -18.14 -7.53
CA ALA A 102 11.23 -18.73 -8.06
C ALA A 102 11.03 -18.40 -9.54
N TYR A 103 11.31 -17.16 -9.94
CA TYR A 103 11.23 -16.71 -11.31
C TYR A 103 12.17 -17.49 -12.23
N PHE A 104 13.45 -17.64 -11.86
CA PHE A 104 14.42 -18.37 -12.68
C PHE A 104 14.16 -19.88 -12.67
N SER A 105 13.61 -20.44 -11.59
CA SER A 105 13.12 -21.82 -11.59
C SER A 105 11.97 -22.00 -12.59
N ALA A 106 11.02 -21.07 -12.61
CA ALA A 106 9.92 -21.08 -13.58
C ALA A 106 10.43 -20.88 -15.01
N TYR A 107 11.42 -20.02 -15.22
CA TYR A 107 12.10 -19.84 -16.49
C TYR A 107 12.68 -21.16 -16.98
N ALA A 108 13.50 -21.83 -16.16
CA ALA A 108 14.11 -23.10 -16.52
C ALA A 108 13.06 -24.19 -16.83
N ILE A 109 12.03 -24.33 -16.00
CA ILE A 109 10.94 -25.29 -16.21
C ILE A 109 10.20 -25.00 -17.52
N THR A 110 9.87 -23.73 -17.77
CA THR A 110 9.17 -23.30 -18.99
C THR A 110 9.99 -23.61 -20.24
N SER A 111 11.29 -23.31 -20.22
CA SER A 111 12.19 -23.61 -21.33
C SER A 111 12.34 -25.12 -21.57
N ILE A 112 12.46 -25.93 -20.51
CA ILE A 112 12.57 -27.39 -20.62
C ILE A 112 11.30 -28.01 -21.21
N LEU A 113 10.13 -27.48 -20.85
CA LEU A 113 8.84 -27.95 -21.34
C LEU A 113 8.47 -27.41 -22.72
N GLY A 114 9.27 -26.50 -23.29
CA GLY A 114 8.98 -25.86 -24.59
C GLY A 114 7.70 -25.01 -24.59
N ILE A 115 7.30 -24.50 -23.42
CA ILE A 115 6.12 -23.64 -23.26
C ILE A 115 6.53 -22.19 -23.55
N ASP A 116 5.66 -21.38 -24.15
CA ASP A 116 5.92 -19.95 -24.31
C ASP A 116 6.08 -19.29 -22.93
N HIS A 117 7.15 -18.51 -22.78
CA HIS A 117 7.40 -17.73 -21.57
C HIS A 117 6.35 -16.63 -21.36
N GLU A 118 5.72 -16.15 -22.44
CA GLU A 118 4.76 -15.04 -22.42
C GLU A 118 5.36 -13.84 -21.67
N PHE A 119 6.59 -13.43 -22.00
CA PHE A 119 7.32 -12.39 -21.24
C PHE A 119 7.45 -12.66 -19.73
N GLY A 120 7.49 -13.92 -19.32
CA GLY A 120 7.57 -14.31 -17.92
C GLY A 120 6.24 -14.14 -17.18
N THR A 121 5.10 -14.14 -17.86
CA THR A 121 3.77 -13.96 -17.24
C THR A 121 2.90 -15.22 -17.25
N ASN A 122 3.37 -16.31 -17.87
CA ASN A 122 2.59 -17.54 -17.91
C ASN A 122 2.30 -18.08 -16.49
N GLN A 123 1.38 -19.06 -16.40
CA GLN A 123 0.93 -19.60 -15.12
C GLN A 123 2.03 -20.27 -14.28
N ILE A 124 3.11 -20.76 -14.89
CA ILE A 124 4.24 -21.38 -14.18
C ILE A 124 4.97 -20.32 -13.35
N TYR A 125 5.25 -19.15 -13.94
CA TYR A 125 5.86 -18.03 -13.24
C TYR A 125 5.03 -17.53 -12.07
N VAL A 126 3.74 -17.24 -12.32
CA VAL A 126 2.84 -16.72 -11.28
C VAL A 126 2.74 -17.69 -10.11
N LYS A 127 2.52 -18.98 -10.38
CA LYS A 127 2.43 -20.01 -9.32
C LYS A 127 3.75 -20.20 -8.58
N ALA A 128 4.88 -20.18 -9.29
CA ALA A 128 6.19 -20.31 -8.65
C ALA A 128 6.41 -19.18 -7.63
N VAL A 129 6.11 -17.93 -8.00
CA VAL A 129 6.26 -16.80 -7.08
C VAL A 129 5.28 -16.88 -5.91
N VAL A 130 4.01 -17.24 -6.16
CA VAL A 130 3.01 -17.42 -5.08
C VAL A 130 3.46 -18.47 -4.06
N TYR A 131 3.88 -19.65 -4.50
CA TYR A 131 4.35 -20.70 -3.59
C TYR A 131 5.64 -20.31 -2.88
N TRP A 132 6.53 -19.61 -3.58
CA TRP A 132 7.73 -19.06 -2.97
C TRP A 132 7.42 -18.05 -1.87
N SER A 133 6.41 -17.18 -2.05
CA SER A 133 5.95 -16.27 -1.00
C SER A 133 5.52 -17.03 0.26
N TYR A 134 4.79 -18.15 0.13
CA TYR A 134 4.42 -18.98 1.29
C TYR A 134 5.64 -19.59 2.00
N ILE A 135 6.61 -20.08 1.21
CA ILE A 135 7.87 -20.59 1.75
C ILE A 135 8.61 -19.48 2.52
N CYS A 136 8.64 -18.25 2.01
CA CYS A 136 9.23 -17.12 2.71
C CYS A 136 8.54 -16.82 4.04
N VAL A 137 7.20 -16.81 4.08
CA VAL A 137 6.46 -16.61 5.34
C VAL A 137 6.76 -17.75 6.33
N PHE A 138 6.86 -19.00 5.86
CA PHE A 138 7.26 -20.14 6.69
C PHE A 138 8.67 -19.99 7.27
N ILE A 139 9.63 -19.59 6.44
CA ILE A 139 11.00 -19.29 6.88
C ILE A 139 10.95 -18.20 7.97
N GLY A 140 10.13 -17.16 7.77
CA GLY A 140 9.89 -16.13 8.77
C GLY A 140 9.38 -16.69 10.10
N LEU A 141 8.32 -17.51 10.08
CA LEU A 141 7.75 -18.14 11.27
C LEU A 141 8.77 -19.03 11.98
N PHE A 142 9.55 -19.79 11.21
CA PHE A 142 10.60 -20.67 11.73
C PHE A 142 11.73 -19.91 12.41
N PHE A 143 12.28 -18.88 11.77
CA PHE A 143 13.35 -18.08 12.38
C PHE A 143 12.84 -17.22 13.54
N LEU A 144 11.60 -16.76 13.49
CA LEU A 144 10.96 -16.09 14.62
C LEU A 144 10.80 -17.04 15.81
N PHE A 145 10.34 -18.27 15.57
CA PHE A 145 10.32 -19.31 16.61
C PHE A 145 11.70 -19.50 17.24
N LYS A 146 12.73 -19.71 16.42
CA LYS A 146 14.11 -19.90 16.87
C LYS A 146 14.64 -18.72 17.66
N PHE A 147 14.24 -17.49 17.33
CA PHE A 147 14.58 -16.30 18.08
C PHE A 147 13.87 -16.27 19.44
N LEU A 148 12.55 -16.50 19.47
CA LEU A 148 11.75 -16.44 20.70
C LEU A 148 12.19 -17.48 21.73
N VAL A 149 12.50 -18.72 21.32
CA VAL A 149 12.93 -19.78 22.24
C VAL A 149 14.29 -19.54 22.90
N LYS A 150 15.03 -18.51 22.48
CA LYS A 150 16.23 -18.04 23.21
C LYS A 150 15.89 -17.26 24.49
N TYR A 151 14.64 -16.81 24.65
CA TYR A 151 14.19 -15.98 25.78
C TYR A 151 13.02 -16.60 26.55
N VAL A 152 12.20 -17.41 25.89
CA VAL A 152 11.00 -18.02 26.49
C VAL A 152 10.93 -19.53 26.26
N GLU A 153 10.14 -20.22 27.08
CA GLU A 153 9.82 -21.63 26.86
C GLU A 153 9.11 -21.84 25.50
N GLU A 154 9.37 -22.99 24.87
CA GLU A 154 8.86 -23.34 23.54
C GLU A 154 7.34 -23.14 23.38
N LYS A 155 6.56 -23.51 24.41
CA LYS A 155 5.10 -23.35 24.40
C LYS A 155 4.66 -21.90 24.24
N TYR A 156 5.35 -20.93 24.84
CA TYR A 156 4.98 -19.52 24.74
C TYR A 156 5.41 -18.93 23.40
N ALA A 157 6.54 -19.39 22.85
CA ALA A 157 6.92 -19.06 21.49
C ALA A 157 5.86 -19.55 20.48
N LEU A 158 5.39 -20.81 20.61
CA LEU A 158 4.32 -21.35 19.76
C LEU A 158 3.00 -20.58 19.92
N ILE A 159 2.56 -20.31 21.16
CA ILE A 159 1.35 -19.51 21.43
C ILE A 159 1.47 -18.14 20.77
N THR A 160 2.63 -17.49 20.87
CA THR A 160 2.88 -16.18 20.23
C THR A 160 2.72 -16.25 18.72
N LEU A 161 3.28 -17.29 18.07
CA LEU A 161 3.16 -17.45 16.61
C LEU A 161 1.74 -17.75 16.16
N ILE A 162 0.98 -18.55 16.93
CA ILE A 162 -0.43 -18.82 16.66
C ILE A 162 -1.23 -17.52 16.76
N ILE A 163 -1.04 -16.76 17.84
CA ILE A 163 -1.73 -15.48 18.05
C ILE A 163 -1.35 -14.46 16.98
N LEU A 164 -0.08 -14.40 16.60
CA LEU A 164 0.38 -13.49 15.55
C LEU A 164 -0.21 -13.88 14.19
N SER A 165 -0.30 -15.19 13.89
CA SER A 165 -0.87 -15.68 12.63
C SER A 165 -2.37 -15.46 12.54
N PHE A 166 -3.14 -15.83 13.57
CA PHE A 166 -4.61 -15.83 13.53
C PHE A 166 -5.28 -14.62 14.18
N GLY A 167 -4.58 -13.92 15.08
CA GLY A 167 -5.08 -12.75 15.80
C GLY A 167 -4.71 -11.42 15.17
N THR A 168 -4.03 -11.43 14.02
CA THR A 168 -3.65 -10.22 13.29
C THR A 168 -3.96 -10.37 11.80
N ASN A 169 -3.84 -9.26 11.07
CA ASN A 169 -3.97 -9.26 9.61
C ASN A 169 -2.88 -10.08 8.87
N LEU A 170 -1.91 -10.71 9.55
CA LEU A 170 -0.94 -11.61 8.92
C LEU A 170 -1.61 -12.79 8.19
N LEU A 171 -2.70 -13.36 8.71
CA LEU A 171 -3.37 -14.49 8.02
C LEU A 171 -3.76 -14.10 6.59
N LEU A 172 -4.41 -12.95 6.43
CA LEU A 172 -4.83 -12.47 5.12
C LEU A 172 -3.64 -12.07 4.27
N HIS A 173 -2.73 -11.24 4.81
CA HIS A 173 -1.62 -10.68 4.03
C HIS A 173 -0.50 -11.68 3.72
N GLY A 174 -0.32 -12.71 4.54
CA GLY A 174 0.69 -13.74 4.35
C GLY A 174 0.21 -14.93 3.51
N PHE A 175 -1.11 -15.17 3.43
CA PHE A 175 -1.62 -16.44 2.90
C PHE A 175 -2.88 -16.34 2.04
N MET A 176 -3.55 -15.20 1.87
CA MET A 176 -4.85 -15.12 1.16
C MET A 176 -4.83 -14.10 0.03
N ASN A 177 -5.70 -14.33 -0.97
CA ASN A 177 -6.00 -13.40 -2.06
C ASN A 177 -4.74 -12.86 -2.78
N GLY A 178 -3.67 -13.67 -2.84
CA GLY A 178 -2.41 -13.27 -3.47
C GLY A 178 -1.60 -12.19 -2.75
N GLN A 179 -2.06 -11.73 -1.58
CA GLN A 179 -1.36 -10.71 -0.79
C GLN A 179 0.01 -11.18 -0.30
N ALA A 180 0.24 -12.50 -0.28
CA ALA A 180 1.54 -13.10 0.05
C ALA A 180 2.68 -12.56 -0.84
N MET A 181 2.38 -12.18 -2.09
CA MET A 181 3.37 -11.61 -3.00
C MET A 181 3.80 -10.20 -2.59
N MET A 182 3.01 -9.48 -1.78
CA MET A 182 3.32 -8.11 -1.36
C MET A 182 4.57 -8.02 -0.49
N SER A 183 5.13 -6.81 -0.38
CA SER A 183 6.38 -6.55 0.35
C SER A 183 6.33 -6.98 1.82
N HIS A 184 5.16 -6.93 2.45
CA HIS A 184 4.99 -7.23 3.88
C HIS A 184 5.36 -8.66 4.26
N SER A 185 5.10 -9.65 3.40
CA SER A 185 5.39 -11.06 3.66
C SER A 185 6.89 -11.36 3.63
N TYR A 186 7.62 -10.73 2.71
CA TYR A 186 9.07 -10.83 2.62
C TYR A 186 9.76 -10.07 3.75
N LEU A 187 9.24 -8.89 4.09
CA LEU A 187 9.72 -8.14 5.25
C LEU A 187 9.50 -8.92 6.54
N PHE A 188 8.37 -9.62 6.72
CA PHE A 188 8.15 -10.50 7.87
C PHE A 188 9.29 -11.52 8.01
N MET A 189 9.68 -12.19 6.91
CA MET A 189 10.83 -13.10 6.88
C MET A 189 12.14 -12.39 7.21
N TYR A 190 12.42 -11.25 6.58
CA TYR A 190 13.67 -10.52 6.78
C TYR A 190 13.83 -10.00 8.21
N TYR A 191 12.79 -9.46 8.83
CA TYR A 191 12.85 -9.04 10.23
C TYR A 191 13.07 -10.24 11.17
N ALA A 192 12.45 -11.39 10.90
CA ALA A 192 12.66 -12.59 11.72
C ALA A 192 14.11 -13.10 11.62
N LEU A 193 14.67 -13.12 10.41
CA LEU A 193 16.08 -13.40 10.17
C LEU A 193 16.99 -12.40 10.88
N LEU A 194 16.69 -11.10 10.76
CA LEU A 194 17.46 -10.03 11.39
C LEU A 194 17.54 -10.23 12.90
N LEU A 195 16.40 -10.39 13.59
CA LEU A 195 16.36 -10.62 15.04
C LEU A 195 17.13 -11.89 15.45
N PHE A 196 16.92 -13.00 14.74
CA PHE A 196 17.59 -14.26 15.04
C PHE A 196 19.11 -14.15 14.89
N TYR A 197 19.59 -13.64 13.75
CA TYR A 197 21.02 -13.53 13.47
C TYR A 197 21.68 -12.46 14.33
N THR A 198 21.01 -11.34 14.61
CA THR A 198 21.49 -10.35 15.58
C THR A 198 21.76 -11.01 16.93
N LYS A 199 20.76 -11.67 17.53
CA LYS A 199 20.97 -12.37 18.81
C LYS A 199 22.05 -13.45 18.68
N SER A 200 22.02 -14.25 17.61
CA SER A 200 23.02 -15.30 17.40
C SER A 200 24.44 -14.79 17.24
N LEU A 201 24.65 -13.55 16.80
CA LEU A 201 25.94 -12.88 16.73
C LEU A 201 26.41 -12.41 18.12
N ILE A 202 25.51 -11.88 18.95
CA ILE A 202 25.81 -11.46 20.33
C ILE A 202 26.19 -12.67 21.20
N ASP A 203 25.49 -13.79 21.02
CA ASP A 203 25.76 -15.05 21.72
C ASP A 203 27.18 -15.55 21.40
N GLU A 204 27.52 -15.55 20.11
CA GLU A 204 28.79 -16.03 19.59
C GLU A 204 29.10 -15.29 18.29
N PHE A 205 30.18 -14.50 18.33
CA PHE A 205 30.59 -13.69 17.19
C PHE A 205 30.98 -14.57 16.00
N SER A 206 30.57 -14.15 14.80
CA SER A 206 30.90 -14.81 13.55
C SER A 206 30.76 -13.81 12.40
N GLU A 207 31.81 -13.69 11.57
CA GLU A 207 31.79 -12.81 10.40
C GLU A 207 30.70 -13.21 9.39
N THR A 208 30.37 -14.50 9.30
CA THR A 208 29.27 -15.00 8.48
C THR A 208 27.93 -14.49 8.99
N LYS A 209 27.68 -14.58 10.30
CA LYS A 209 26.43 -14.04 10.91
C LYS A 209 26.33 -12.53 10.70
N LEU A 210 27.45 -11.82 10.84
CA LEU A 210 27.52 -10.37 10.60
C LEU A 210 27.25 -10.01 9.13
N THR A 211 27.86 -10.73 8.18
CA THR A 211 27.59 -10.60 6.75
C THR A 211 26.11 -10.84 6.43
N ILE A 212 25.49 -11.88 7.02
CA ILE A 212 24.06 -12.16 6.85
C ILE A 212 23.20 -10.99 7.36
N ILE A 213 23.53 -10.42 8.52
CA ILE A 213 22.82 -9.24 9.05
C ILE A 213 22.88 -8.07 8.05
N PHE A 214 24.06 -7.78 7.47
CA PHE A 214 24.19 -6.72 6.46
C PHE A 214 23.41 -7.01 5.17
N ILE A 215 23.43 -8.25 4.68
CA ILE A 215 22.61 -8.67 3.53
C ILE A 215 21.13 -8.47 3.82
N VAL A 216 20.65 -8.91 4.99
CA VAL A 216 19.24 -8.80 5.37
C VAL A 216 18.82 -7.35 5.53
N MET A 217 19.63 -6.50 6.18
CA MET A 217 19.35 -5.05 6.28
C MET A 217 19.30 -4.38 4.90
N ALA A 218 20.22 -4.76 4.00
CA ALA A 218 20.21 -4.25 2.63
C ALA A 218 18.92 -4.67 1.89
N LEU A 219 18.52 -5.94 1.98
CA LEU A 219 17.27 -6.45 1.40
C LEU A 219 16.03 -5.75 1.96
N ILE A 220 15.98 -5.49 3.28
CA ILE A 220 14.90 -4.72 3.91
C ILE A 220 14.83 -3.31 3.28
N ALA A 221 15.97 -2.61 3.23
CA ALA A 221 16.05 -1.25 2.71
C ALA A 221 15.67 -1.16 1.22
N VAL A 222 16.13 -2.08 0.36
CA VAL A 222 15.78 -2.09 -1.07
C VAL A 222 14.40 -2.67 -1.35
N THR A 223 13.76 -3.36 -0.39
CA THR A 223 12.37 -3.80 -0.51
C THR A 223 11.42 -2.64 -0.26
N ARG A 224 11.70 -1.86 0.79
CA ARG A 224 10.98 -0.63 1.11
C ARG A 224 11.94 0.36 1.78
N ASN A 225 12.22 1.47 1.10
CA ASN A 225 13.14 2.50 1.62
C ASN A 225 12.70 3.05 3.00
N SER A 226 11.40 3.01 3.31
CA SER A 226 10.85 3.39 4.62
C SER A 226 11.30 2.50 5.79
N GLU A 227 11.80 1.30 5.52
CA GLU A 227 12.20 0.30 6.52
C GLU A 227 13.68 0.40 6.93
N VAL A 228 14.42 1.40 6.43
CA VAL A 228 15.85 1.60 6.73
C VAL A 228 16.15 1.68 8.24
N PHE A 229 15.14 2.06 9.04
CA PHE A 229 15.21 2.11 10.51
C PHE A 229 15.42 0.74 11.17
N CYS A 230 15.30 -0.37 10.45
CA CYS A 230 15.66 -1.70 10.96
C CYS A 230 17.09 -1.76 11.52
N ILE A 231 18.01 -0.88 11.08
CA ILE A 231 19.39 -0.77 11.57
C ILE A 231 19.48 -0.57 13.08
N PHE A 232 18.47 0.08 13.69
CA PHE A 232 18.45 0.31 15.14
C PHE A 232 18.35 -0.97 15.96
N LEU A 233 17.83 -2.06 15.38
CA LEU A 233 17.73 -3.36 16.04
C LEU A 233 19.12 -3.98 16.30
N PRO A 234 19.95 -4.28 15.28
CA PRO A 234 21.31 -4.76 15.51
C PRO A 234 22.20 -3.71 16.15
N ALA A 235 22.11 -2.44 15.76
CA ALA A 235 22.98 -1.39 16.31
C ALA A 235 22.76 -1.20 17.81
N GLY A 236 21.50 -1.17 18.25
CA GLY A 236 21.16 -1.04 19.66
C GLY A 236 21.59 -2.26 20.50
N MET A 237 21.48 -3.48 19.94
CA MET A 237 22.01 -4.69 20.59
C MET A 237 23.53 -4.68 20.70
N LEU A 238 24.24 -4.32 19.63
CA LEU A 238 25.70 -4.18 19.64
C LEU A 238 26.16 -3.10 20.62
N TRP A 239 25.44 -1.98 20.70
CA TRP A 239 25.70 -0.92 21.65
C TRP A 239 25.54 -1.40 23.10
N TYR A 240 24.44 -2.09 23.41
CA TYR A 240 24.19 -2.63 24.75
C TYR A 240 25.27 -3.61 25.20
N HIS A 241 25.80 -4.42 24.27
CA HIS A 241 26.88 -5.39 24.54
C HIS A 241 28.28 -4.87 24.17
N TRP A 242 28.45 -3.57 23.96
CA TRP A 242 29.71 -2.97 23.50
C TRP A 242 30.95 -3.39 24.30
N PRO A 243 30.92 -3.41 25.66
CA PRO A 243 32.10 -3.80 26.44
C PRO A 243 32.59 -5.22 26.12
N LYS A 244 31.68 -6.13 25.78
CA LYS A 244 31.99 -7.53 25.43
C LYS A 244 32.45 -7.66 23.99
N MET A 245 31.97 -6.80 23.09
CA MET A 245 32.13 -6.98 21.64
C MET A 245 33.12 -6.02 20.98
N LYS A 246 33.77 -5.16 21.75
CA LYS A 246 34.65 -4.09 21.21
C LYS A 246 35.76 -4.64 20.33
N SER A 247 36.39 -5.76 20.70
CA SER A 247 37.45 -6.42 19.93
C SER A 247 36.96 -6.97 18.59
N GLU A 248 35.76 -7.54 18.59
CA GLU A 248 35.16 -8.22 17.46
C GLU A 248 34.51 -7.23 16.48
N ILE A 249 33.98 -6.11 16.97
CA ILE A 249 33.41 -5.03 16.15
C ILE A 249 34.49 -4.34 15.28
N LEU A 250 35.76 -4.43 15.66
CA LEU A 250 36.86 -3.94 14.80
C LEU A 250 36.90 -4.66 13.43
N VAL A 251 36.30 -5.84 13.30
CA VAL A 251 36.13 -6.55 12.02
C VAL A 251 35.25 -5.77 11.04
N ILE A 252 34.39 -4.85 11.49
CA ILE A 252 33.64 -3.95 10.58
C ILE A 252 34.60 -3.10 9.73
N LYS A 253 35.85 -2.89 10.16
CA LYS A 253 36.89 -2.26 9.33
C LYS A 253 37.27 -3.10 8.11
N ASN A 254 37.02 -4.40 8.12
CA ASN A 254 37.18 -5.28 6.97
C ASN A 254 35.97 -5.12 6.04
N LEU A 255 36.15 -4.33 4.97
CA LEU A 255 35.10 -4.07 3.99
C LEU A 255 34.48 -5.35 3.40
N LYS A 256 35.20 -6.48 3.39
CA LYS A 256 34.71 -7.77 2.86
C LYS A 256 33.41 -8.25 3.52
N THR A 257 33.23 -8.00 4.82
CA THR A 257 32.01 -8.37 5.57
C THR A 257 30.81 -7.51 5.17
N LEU A 258 31.06 -6.28 4.70
CA LEU A 258 30.01 -5.34 4.26
C LEU A 258 29.68 -5.49 2.77
N THR A 259 30.66 -5.96 1.97
CA THR A 259 30.57 -5.99 0.51
C THR A 259 29.28 -6.60 -0.02
N PRO A 260 28.78 -7.76 0.46
CA PRO A 260 27.55 -8.34 -0.09
C PRO A 260 26.31 -7.45 0.11
N GLY A 261 26.16 -6.83 1.29
CA GLY A 261 25.07 -5.88 1.54
C GLY A 261 25.21 -4.60 0.70
N LEU A 262 26.44 -4.10 0.55
CA LEU A 262 26.73 -2.94 -0.29
C LEU A 262 26.45 -3.21 -1.78
N ILE A 263 26.70 -4.42 -2.28
CA ILE A 263 26.33 -4.82 -3.64
C ILE A 263 24.81 -4.76 -3.82
N ILE A 264 24.04 -5.29 -2.87
CA ILE A 264 22.57 -5.26 -2.95
C ILE A 264 22.04 -3.81 -2.96
N LEU A 265 22.56 -2.97 -2.06
CA LEU A 265 22.21 -1.55 -2.03
C LEU A 265 22.60 -0.83 -3.33
N SER A 266 23.77 -1.17 -3.90
CA SER A 266 24.24 -0.54 -5.12
C SER A 266 23.36 -0.86 -6.32
N LEU A 267 22.71 -2.03 -6.39
CA LEU A 267 21.77 -2.35 -7.46
C LEU A 267 20.65 -1.30 -7.58
N GLN A 268 20.06 -0.88 -6.45
CA GLN A 268 18.99 0.13 -6.45
C GLN A 268 19.52 1.51 -6.84
N ILE A 269 20.73 1.87 -6.39
CA ILE A 269 21.39 3.14 -6.69
C ILE A 269 21.79 3.21 -8.18
N ILE A 270 22.33 2.12 -8.72
CA ILE A 270 22.68 1.99 -10.14
C ILE A 270 21.43 2.10 -10.99
N TYR A 271 20.34 1.42 -10.61
CA TYR A 271 19.05 1.54 -11.30
C TYR A 271 18.61 3.01 -11.41
N TRP A 272 18.59 3.75 -10.30
CA TRP A 272 18.25 5.17 -10.32
C TRP A 272 19.20 5.98 -11.21
N LYS A 273 20.51 5.72 -11.13
CA LYS A 273 21.49 6.44 -11.95
C LYS A 273 21.28 6.19 -13.45
N VAL A 274 20.97 4.95 -13.83
CA VAL A 274 20.78 4.53 -15.23
C VAL A 274 19.48 5.09 -15.81
N VAL A 275 18.38 5.09 -15.04
CA VAL A 275 17.06 5.48 -15.53
C VAL A 275 16.83 6.99 -15.42
N THR A 276 17.28 7.62 -14.33
CA THR A 276 16.97 9.02 -14.01
C THR A 276 18.16 9.95 -14.08
N GLY A 277 19.39 9.43 -14.15
CA GLY A 277 20.62 10.23 -14.07
C GLY A 277 21.05 10.58 -12.64
N HIS A 278 20.22 10.30 -11.62
CA HIS A 278 20.49 10.61 -10.20
C HIS A 278 20.81 9.36 -9.37
N PHE A 279 21.74 9.46 -8.42
CA PHE A 279 22.09 8.35 -7.52
C PHE A 279 21.07 8.11 -6.40
N ILE A 280 20.30 9.14 -6.04
CA ILE A 280 19.19 9.06 -5.08
C ILE A 280 17.99 9.68 -5.76
N TYR A 281 16.89 8.92 -5.84
CA TYR A 281 15.69 9.35 -6.55
C TYR A 281 14.44 8.85 -5.85
N ASN A 282 13.44 9.72 -5.68
CA ASN A 282 12.15 9.33 -5.10
C ASN A 282 11.23 8.79 -6.21
N SER A 283 11.26 7.48 -6.43
CA SER A 283 10.40 6.79 -7.40
C SER A 283 8.91 6.88 -7.08
N TYR A 284 8.50 7.24 -5.87
CA TYR A 284 7.08 7.46 -5.54
C TYR A 284 6.55 8.82 -6.04
N GLN A 285 7.37 9.65 -6.68
CA GLN A 285 6.93 10.96 -7.20
C GLN A 285 5.84 10.88 -8.27
N GLY A 286 5.72 9.75 -8.97
CA GLY A 286 4.66 9.46 -9.95
C GLY A 286 3.36 8.95 -9.32
N ASN A 287 3.29 8.78 -8.00
CA ASN A 287 2.14 8.20 -7.31
C ASN A 287 1.01 9.22 -7.11
N ASN A 288 0.51 9.82 -8.20
CA ASN A 288 -0.66 10.71 -8.27
C ASN A 288 -0.87 11.50 -6.97
N GLY A 289 0.03 12.46 -6.68
CA GLY A 289 0.00 13.36 -5.52
C GLY A 289 -0.06 12.73 -4.10
N GLN A 290 0.14 11.42 -3.97
CA GLN A 290 0.50 10.80 -2.69
C GLN A 290 1.94 11.20 -2.33
N ALA A 291 2.14 11.67 -1.10
CA ALA A 291 3.42 12.20 -0.65
C ALA A 291 3.77 11.70 0.75
N LEU A 292 5.06 11.76 1.07
CA LEU A 292 5.55 11.64 2.43
C LEU A 292 5.56 13.03 3.09
N GLU A 293 4.97 13.11 4.27
CA GLU A 293 4.41 14.30 4.85
C GLU A 293 4.80 14.37 6.35
N LEU A 294 6.11 14.46 6.62
CA LEU A 294 6.71 14.19 7.94
C LEU A 294 6.24 15.10 9.10
N LEU A 295 5.74 16.31 8.79
CA LEU A 295 5.34 17.29 9.79
C LEU A 295 3.83 17.25 10.10
N ASN A 296 3.04 16.53 9.30
CA ASN A 296 1.59 16.40 9.50
C ASN A 296 1.17 14.92 9.39
N PRO A 297 1.60 14.07 10.34
CA PRO A 297 1.31 12.64 10.31
C PRO A 297 -0.12 12.31 10.80
N TYR A 298 -0.73 11.31 10.18
CA TYR A 298 -2.06 10.78 10.47
C TYR A 298 -2.02 9.73 11.61
N VAL A 299 -1.44 10.09 12.76
CA VAL A 299 -1.18 9.14 13.86
C VAL A 299 -2.46 8.55 14.43
N LEU A 300 -3.46 9.39 14.72
CA LEU A 300 -4.71 8.93 15.32
C LEU A 300 -5.51 8.09 14.33
N GLU A 301 -5.47 8.44 13.05
CA GLU A 301 -6.16 7.75 11.99
C GLU A 301 -5.56 6.35 11.77
N VAL A 302 -4.22 6.25 11.72
CA VAL A 302 -3.52 4.97 11.59
C VAL A 302 -3.80 4.06 12.78
N LEU A 303 -3.97 4.60 13.98
CA LEU A 303 -4.20 3.80 15.18
C LEU A 303 -5.67 3.44 15.42
N PHE A 304 -6.61 4.37 15.19
CA PHE A 304 -7.98 4.27 15.70
C PHE A 304 -9.09 4.52 14.68
N SER A 305 -8.79 4.92 13.44
CA SER A 305 -9.86 5.17 12.46
C SER A 305 -10.64 3.90 12.13
N PHE A 306 -11.96 3.99 11.99
CA PHE A 306 -12.77 2.89 11.47
C PHE A 306 -12.49 2.59 9.99
N ARG A 307 -11.77 3.45 9.26
CA ARG A 307 -11.35 3.13 7.90
C ARG A 307 -10.34 1.98 7.87
N LYS A 308 -9.27 2.07 8.68
CA LYS A 308 -8.14 1.10 8.71
C LYS A 308 -7.36 0.98 10.01
N GLY A 309 -7.78 1.63 11.09
CA GLY A 309 -7.03 1.77 12.35
C GLY A 309 -6.50 0.45 12.91
N LEU A 310 -5.24 0.46 13.36
CA LEU A 310 -4.57 -0.70 13.94
C LEU A 310 -5.40 -1.37 15.03
N PHE A 311 -5.89 -0.61 16.01
CA PHE A 311 -6.61 -1.16 17.16
C PHE A 311 -8.04 -1.57 16.84
N ILE A 312 -8.61 -1.09 15.72
CA ILE A 312 -9.96 -1.45 15.28
C ILE A 312 -9.96 -2.81 14.57
N TYR A 313 -8.99 -3.05 13.68
CA TYR A 313 -8.92 -4.26 12.85
C TYR A 313 -7.98 -5.33 13.42
N THR A 314 -7.03 -4.92 14.26
CA THR A 314 -6.12 -5.80 15.00
C THR A 314 -6.15 -5.43 16.49
N PRO A 315 -7.25 -5.66 17.22
CA PRO A 315 -7.32 -5.36 18.66
C PRO A 315 -6.27 -6.12 19.48
N MET A 316 -5.71 -7.22 18.94
CA MET A 316 -4.54 -7.91 19.49
C MET A 316 -3.32 -6.99 19.67
N ALA A 317 -3.24 -5.89 18.92
CA ALA A 317 -2.24 -4.81 19.06
C ALA A 317 -2.07 -4.33 20.50
N ILE A 318 -3.13 -4.34 21.31
CA ILE A 318 -3.07 -3.93 22.73
C ILE A 318 -2.06 -4.79 23.50
N PHE A 319 -2.03 -6.10 23.26
CA PHE A 319 -1.10 -7.00 23.96
C PHE A 319 0.34 -6.84 23.48
N PHE A 320 0.56 -6.41 22.23
CA PHE A 320 1.89 -6.03 21.76
C PHE A 320 2.40 -4.77 22.47
N VAL A 321 1.53 -3.78 22.70
CA VAL A 321 1.87 -2.58 23.51
C VAL A 321 2.20 -2.96 24.95
N VAL A 322 1.38 -3.80 25.60
CA VAL A 322 1.68 -4.35 26.94
C VAL A 322 3.01 -5.12 26.93
N GLY A 323 3.36 -5.76 25.82
CA GLY A 323 4.65 -6.43 25.61
C GLY A 323 5.87 -5.54 25.80
N PHE A 324 5.78 -4.22 25.59
CA PHE A 324 6.88 -3.29 25.88
C PHE A 324 7.23 -3.23 27.36
N TRP A 325 6.23 -3.32 28.24
CA TRP A 325 6.47 -3.41 29.68
C TRP A 325 7.19 -4.71 30.03
N SER A 326 6.81 -5.84 29.41
CA SER A 326 7.50 -7.12 29.60
C SER A 326 8.95 -7.09 29.07
N LEU A 327 9.21 -6.42 27.94
CA LEU A 327 10.57 -6.17 27.45
C LEU A 327 11.39 -5.38 28.46
N TYR A 328 10.86 -4.27 28.97
CA TYR A 328 11.55 -3.44 29.96
C TYR A 328 11.93 -4.22 31.22
N ARG A 329 11.01 -5.06 31.72
CA ARG A 329 11.20 -5.82 32.97
C ARG A 329 12.08 -7.05 32.83
N HIS A 330 12.04 -7.73 31.68
CA HIS A 330 12.62 -9.07 31.53
C HIS A 330 13.69 -9.18 30.44
N CYS A 331 13.80 -8.22 29.53
CA CYS A 331 14.73 -8.27 28.41
C CYS A 331 15.18 -6.86 27.96
N ARG A 332 15.87 -6.16 28.88
CA ARG A 332 16.22 -4.74 28.73
C ARG A 332 17.14 -4.47 27.53
N GLU A 333 17.94 -5.46 27.12
CA GLU A 333 18.80 -5.39 25.93
C GLU A 333 18.01 -5.09 24.64
N TRP A 334 16.78 -5.59 24.52
CA TRP A 334 15.91 -5.35 23.36
C TRP A 334 14.96 -4.17 23.52
N PHE A 335 14.81 -3.60 24.72
CA PHE A 335 13.80 -2.58 24.99
C PHE A 335 14.02 -1.31 24.15
N TRP A 336 15.16 -0.63 24.30
CA TRP A 336 15.46 0.58 23.55
C TRP A 336 15.56 0.39 22.03
N PRO A 337 16.23 -0.67 21.52
CA PRO A 337 16.22 -0.97 20.08
C PRO A 337 14.79 -1.07 19.54
N THR A 338 13.91 -1.78 20.24
CA THR A 338 12.50 -1.97 19.83
C THR A 338 11.71 -0.68 19.89
N VAL A 339 11.86 0.13 20.95
CA VAL A 339 11.16 1.41 21.12
C VAL A 339 11.55 2.41 20.03
N ILE A 340 12.85 2.60 19.79
CA ILE A 340 13.36 3.55 18.79
C ILE A 340 12.92 3.12 17.40
N PHE A 341 13.09 1.83 17.07
CA PHE A 341 12.61 1.26 15.80
C PHE A 341 11.11 1.51 15.60
N THR A 342 10.31 1.18 16.61
CA THR A 342 8.85 1.30 16.56
C THR A 342 8.42 2.73 16.34
N PHE A 343 8.97 3.68 17.10
CA PHE A 343 8.60 5.08 17.00
C PHE A 343 8.94 5.65 15.61
N LEU A 344 10.16 5.43 15.13
CA LEU A 344 10.60 5.95 13.83
C LEU A 344 9.82 5.33 12.67
N ASN A 345 9.64 4.01 12.69
CA ASN A 345 8.94 3.33 11.61
C ASN A 345 7.44 3.68 11.63
N LEU A 346 6.80 3.77 12.80
CA LEU A 346 5.42 4.22 12.92
C LEU A 346 5.26 5.68 12.47
N TRP A 347 6.20 6.56 12.80
CA TRP A 347 6.17 7.95 12.34
C TRP A 347 6.13 8.05 10.82
N ILE A 348 6.99 7.28 10.13
CA ILE A 348 7.00 7.23 8.66
C ILE A 348 5.70 6.67 8.13
N ILE A 349 5.16 5.61 8.75
CA ILE A 349 3.89 5.03 8.35
C ILE A 349 2.77 6.07 8.42
N CYS A 350 2.67 6.78 9.55
CA CYS A 350 1.69 7.84 9.76
C CYS A 350 1.93 9.05 8.86
N SER A 351 3.13 9.25 8.33
CA SER A 351 3.48 10.38 7.46
C SER A 351 3.09 10.19 6.00
N TRP A 352 2.52 9.06 5.59
CA TRP A 352 2.03 8.90 4.22
C TRP A 352 0.65 9.54 4.07
N THR A 353 0.45 10.33 3.01
CA THR A 353 -0.88 10.90 2.71
C THR A 353 -1.94 9.84 2.42
N CYS A 354 -1.53 8.69 1.90
CA CYS A 354 -2.35 7.47 1.82
C CYS A 354 -2.15 6.63 3.08
N TRP A 355 -2.49 7.18 4.25
CA TRP A 355 -2.29 6.53 5.56
C TRP A 355 -3.14 5.26 5.75
N TRP A 356 -4.16 5.08 4.92
CA TRP A 356 -5.00 3.87 4.88
C TRP A 356 -4.37 2.73 4.05
N TYR A 357 -3.23 2.96 3.39
CA TYR A 357 -2.47 1.95 2.65
C TYR A 357 -3.24 1.20 1.56
N ALA A 358 -4.18 1.88 0.89
CA ALA A 358 -5.00 1.33 -0.18
C ALA A 358 -5.79 0.07 0.25
N ASP A 359 -6.13 -0.78 -0.73
CA ASP A 359 -6.96 -1.96 -0.53
C ASP A 359 -6.27 -3.01 0.36
N SER A 360 -6.74 -3.15 1.60
CA SER A 360 -6.10 -4.01 2.60
C SER A 360 -6.95 -4.29 3.84
N PHE A 361 -6.69 -5.39 4.55
CA PHE A 361 -7.27 -5.63 5.88
C PHE A 361 -6.39 -5.00 6.98
N GLY A 362 -6.96 -4.03 7.71
CA GLY A 362 -6.26 -3.25 8.73
C GLY A 362 -5.01 -2.54 8.22
N GLN A 363 -4.12 -2.13 9.12
CA GLN A 363 -2.83 -1.54 8.77
C GLN A 363 -1.82 -2.59 8.30
N ARG A 364 -1.75 -2.86 6.98
CA ARG A 364 -0.79 -3.82 6.41
C ARG A 364 0.68 -3.43 6.61
N ALA A 365 0.97 -2.13 6.67
CA ALA A 365 2.32 -1.62 6.86
C ALA A 365 2.94 -1.96 8.23
N ILE A 366 2.13 -2.35 9.23
CA ILE A 366 2.58 -2.66 10.59
C ILE A 366 3.06 -4.12 10.72
N ILE A 367 2.79 -4.99 9.74
CA ILE A 367 3.17 -6.41 9.78
C ILE A 367 4.64 -6.65 10.16
N PRO A 368 5.63 -5.92 9.59
CA PRO A 368 7.03 -6.08 9.99
C PRO A 368 7.29 -5.75 11.47
N MET A 369 6.55 -4.80 12.05
CA MET A 369 6.69 -4.46 13.47
C MET A 369 6.17 -5.57 14.38
N TYR A 370 5.15 -6.34 13.98
CA TYR A 370 4.68 -7.46 14.79
C TYR A 370 5.78 -8.48 15.09
N VAL A 371 6.73 -8.66 14.16
CA VAL A 371 7.91 -9.53 14.34
C VAL A 371 8.80 -9.01 15.48
N VAL A 372 8.99 -7.70 15.56
CA VAL A 372 9.80 -7.08 16.61
C VAL A 372 9.04 -7.11 17.94
N TRP A 373 7.74 -6.79 17.92
CA TRP A 373 6.90 -6.78 19.12
C TRP A 373 6.62 -8.18 19.69
N SER A 374 6.79 -9.24 18.89
CA SER A 374 6.49 -10.61 19.34
C SER A 374 7.34 -11.06 20.52
N LEU A 375 8.56 -10.53 20.69
CA LEU A 375 9.37 -10.84 21.87
C LEU A 375 8.71 -10.37 23.16
N GLY A 376 8.18 -9.14 23.16
CA GLY A 376 7.44 -8.59 24.29
C GLY A 376 6.18 -9.39 24.59
N LEU A 377 5.44 -9.76 23.54
CA LEU A 377 4.25 -10.60 23.66
C LEU A 377 4.57 -12.00 24.23
N ALA A 378 5.65 -12.62 23.77
CA ALA A 378 6.09 -13.93 24.27
C ALA A 378 6.50 -13.87 25.74
N LEU A 379 7.25 -12.82 26.12
CA LEU A 379 7.62 -12.57 27.53
C LEU A 379 6.40 -12.31 28.40
N PHE A 380 5.40 -11.59 27.89
CA PHE A 380 4.12 -11.40 28.57
C PHE A 380 3.45 -12.74 28.86
N PHE A 381 3.33 -13.63 27.88
CA PHE A 381 2.74 -14.97 28.09
C PHE A 381 3.53 -15.84 29.07
N GLN A 382 4.87 -15.76 29.04
CA GLN A 382 5.67 -16.51 29.99
C GLN A 382 5.44 -16.06 31.44
N HIS A 383 5.35 -14.75 31.66
CA HIS A 383 5.17 -14.18 33.01
C HIS A 383 3.70 -14.06 33.42
N PHE A 384 2.77 -14.34 32.50
CA PHE A 384 1.33 -14.36 32.70
C PHE A 384 0.87 -15.23 33.87
N LYS A 385 1.61 -16.30 34.17
CA LYS A 385 1.34 -17.20 35.30
C LYS A 385 1.34 -16.50 36.67
N ARG A 386 2.00 -15.35 36.80
CA ARG A 386 2.10 -14.60 38.06
C ARG A 386 0.89 -13.71 38.35
N LEU A 387 -0.05 -13.58 37.41
CA LEU A 387 -1.22 -12.73 37.55
C LEU A 387 -2.34 -13.41 38.37
N GLY A 388 -3.21 -12.63 39.00
CA GLY A 388 -4.39 -13.14 39.70
C GLY A 388 -5.35 -13.89 38.76
N PHE A 389 -6.12 -14.85 39.30
CA PHE A 389 -7.02 -15.70 38.50
C PHE A 389 -7.99 -14.91 37.62
N LEU A 390 -8.62 -13.86 38.16
CA LEU A 390 -9.57 -13.03 37.42
C LEU A 390 -8.90 -12.31 36.23
N PHE A 391 -7.71 -11.73 36.43
CA PHE A 391 -6.98 -11.06 35.37
C PHE A 391 -6.55 -12.03 34.26
N LYS A 392 -6.22 -13.28 34.63
CA LYS A 392 -5.92 -14.33 33.66
C LYS A 392 -7.13 -14.67 32.81
N LEU A 393 -8.29 -14.86 33.44
CA LEU A 393 -9.52 -15.18 32.74
C LEU A 393 -9.91 -14.07 31.75
N ILE A 394 -9.83 -12.81 32.19
CA ILE A 394 -10.09 -11.64 31.34
C ILE A 394 -9.13 -11.62 30.16
N THR A 395 -7.82 -11.78 30.40
CA THR A 395 -6.83 -11.73 29.31
C THR A 395 -7.02 -12.85 28.30
N ILE A 396 -7.23 -14.10 28.75
CA ILE A 396 -7.47 -15.23 27.85
C ILE A 396 -8.78 -15.01 27.07
N GLY A 397 -9.84 -14.56 27.74
CA GLY A 397 -11.11 -14.22 27.11
C GLY A 397 -10.98 -13.14 26.04
N SER A 398 -10.23 -12.07 26.32
CA SER A 398 -9.95 -11.00 25.35
C SER A 398 -9.14 -11.49 24.17
N ILE A 399 -8.07 -12.26 24.39
CA ILE A 399 -7.25 -12.83 23.31
C ILE A 399 -8.10 -13.73 22.40
N ALA A 400 -8.89 -14.63 22.99
CA ALA A 400 -9.77 -15.52 22.24
C ALA A 400 -10.81 -14.71 21.44
N SER A 401 -11.45 -13.73 22.07
CA SER A 401 -12.44 -12.86 21.41
C SER A 401 -11.83 -12.06 20.26
N PHE A 402 -10.63 -11.50 20.44
CA PHE A 402 -9.93 -10.74 19.41
C PHE A 402 -9.49 -11.62 18.24
N THR A 403 -9.00 -12.83 18.51
CA THR A 403 -8.67 -13.80 17.46
C THR A 403 -9.92 -14.23 16.69
N VAL A 404 -11.02 -14.54 17.37
CA VAL A 404 -12.30 -14.89 16.72
C VAL A 404 -12.81 -13.73 15.87
N LEU A 405 -12.77 -12.50 16.39
CA LEU A 405 -13.16 -11.30 15.65
C LEU A 405 -12.31 -11.12 14.38
N ASN A 406 -11.00 -11.28 14.48
CA ASN A 406 -10.10 -11.12 13.34
C ASN A 406 -10.39 -12.16 12.23
N ILE A 407 -10.51 -13.44 12.60
CA ILE A 407 -10.87 -14.51 11.66
C ILE A 407 -12.26 -14.26 11.05
N PHE A 408 -13.23 -13.83 11.86
CA PHE A 408 -14.58 -13.54 11.39
C PHE A 408 -14.60 -12.39 10.39
N GLN A 409 -13.84 -11.32 10.62
CA GLN A 409 -13.74 -10.20 9.68
C GLN A 409 -13.02 -10.59 8.39
N ILE A 410 -12.00 -11.43 8.45
CA ILE A 410 -11.37 -12.03 7.25
C ILE A 410 -12.42 -12.82 6.45
N TRP A 411 -13.26 -13.61 7.12
CA TRP A 411 -14.38 -14.29 6.46
C TRP A 411 -15.38 -13.31 5.85
N GLN A 412 -15.75 -12.23 6.55
CA GLN A 412 -16.63 -11.19 6.01
C GLN A 412 -16.05 -10.53 4.75
N ILE A 413 -14.74 -10.28 4.73
CA ILE A 413 -14.03 -9.76 3.55
C ILE A 413 -14.17 -10.70 2.36
N ASN A 414 -13.91 -11.99 2.57
CA ASN A 414 -14.02 -12.96 1.49
C ASN A 414 -15.45 -13.19 1.00
N LYS A 415 -16.45 -12.87 1.83
CA LYS A 415 -17.87 -12.87 1.44
C LYS A 415 -18.35 -11.54 0.85
N GLY A 416 -17.48 -10.53 0.76
CA GLY A 416 -17.83 -9.20 0.29
C GLY A 416 -18.76 -8.42 1.23
N ILE A 417 -18.86 -8.84 2.49
CA ILE A 417 -19.68 -8.17 3.52
C ILE A 417 -18.92 -6.97 4.08
N LEU A 418 -17.64 -7.18 4.40
CA LEU A 418 -16.73 -6.13 4.85
C LEU A 418 -15.77 -5.79 3.69
N PRO A 419 -15.86 -4.61 3.06
CA PRO A 419 -14.97 -4.22 1.98
C PRO A 419 -13.56 -3.95 2.51
N THR A 420 -12.57 -3.98 1.63
CA THR A 420 -11.15 -3.73 1.97
C THR A 420 -10.71 -2.29 1.72
N ASP A 421 -11.63 -1.38 1.38
CA ASP A 421 -11.44 0.08 1.39
C ASP A 421 -12.80 0.78 1.61
N TYR A 422 -12.79 2.10 1.81
CA TYR A 422 -13.95 2.97 1.92
C TYR A 422 -14.89 2.67 3.09
N ILE A 423 -14.35 2.20 4.22
CA ILE A 423 -15.13 1.91 5.41
C ILE A 423 -15.32 3.18 6.24
N SER A 424 -16.57 3.54 6.52
CA SER A 424 -16.94 4.61 7.45
C SER A 424 -17.29 4.03 8.82
N THR A 425 -17.32 4.87 9.85
CA THR A 425 -17.80 4.46 11.19
C THR A 425 -19.23 3.91 11.15
N PRO A 426 -20.24 4.59 10.54
CA PRO A 426 -21.60 4.05 10.46
C PRO A 426 -21.67 2.73 9.70
N PHE A 427 -20.93 2.59 8.60
CA PHE A 427 -20.89 1.34 7.83
C PHE A 427 -20.34 0.19 8.67
N TYR A 428 -19.21 0.41 9.36
CA TYR A 428 -18.57 -0.61 10.18
C TYR A 428 -19.52 -1.16 11.23
N PHE A 429 -20.21 -0.29 11.98
CA PHE A 429 -21.18 -0.72 12.99
C PHE A 429 -22.40 -1.40 12.38
N SER A 430 -22.88 -0.92 11.22
CA SER A 430 -24.03 -1.54 10.54
C SER A 430 -23.75 -2.97 10.07
N THR A 431 -22.48 -3.33 9.86
CA THR A 431 -22.04 -4.66 9.37
C THR A 431 -21.34 -5.49 10.44
N PHE A 432 -21.24 -4.99 11.68
CA PHE A 432 -20.56 -5.69 12.77
C PHE A 432 -21.29 -6.99 13.12
N GLY A 433 -20.61 -8.12 13.00
CA GLY A 433 -21.21 -9.44 13.25
C GLY A 433 -22.13 -9.96 12.13
N GLN A 434 -22.28 -9.23 11.02
CA GLN A 434 -23.17 -9.59 9.92
C GLN A 434 -22.69 -10.81 9.13
N ARG A 435 -23.63 -11.69 8.76
CA ARG A 435 -23.38 -12.92 7.98
C ARG A 435 -24.07 -12.98 6.61
N HIS A 436 -24.92 -12.00 6.31
CA HIS A 436 -25.66 -11.93 5.05
C HIS A 436 -25.08 -10.81 4.17
N PRO A 437 -25.31 -10.84 2.84
CA PRO A 437 -24.90 -9.75 1.95
C PRO A 437 -25.39 -8.38 2.44
N ILE A 438 -24.61 -7.34 2.17
CA ILE A 438 -24.98 -5.96 2.54
C ILE A 438 -26.20 -5.49 1.74
N SER A 439 -27.06 -4.70 2.39
CA SER A 439 -28.15 -3.99 1.73
C SER A 439 -27.65 -2.74 1.00
N GLU A 440 -28.46 -2.23 0.07
CA GLU A 440 -28.18 -0.96 -0.62
C GLU A 440 -28.10 0.22 0.36
N GLN A 441 -28.95 0.22 1.39
CA GLN A 441 -28.88 1.22 2.48
C GLN A 441 -27.54 1.17 3.21
N GLN A 442 -27.04 -0.02 3.55
CA GLN A 442 -25.72 -0.15 4.18
C GLN A 442 -24.62 0.32 3.23
N ARG A 443 -24.68 -0.04 1.95
CA ARG A 443 -23.70 0.43 0.95
C ARG A 443 -23.63 1.96 0.91
N SER A 444 -24.76 2.66 1.04
CA SER A 444 -24.79 4.13 1.10
C SER A 444 -24.09 4.73 2.32
N LEU A 445 -23.85 3.94 3.38
CA LEU A 445 -23.08 4.38 4.55
C LEU A 445 -21.57 4.36 4.30
N MET A 446 -21.07 3.63 3.30
CA MET A 446 -19.63 3.56 3.01
C MET A 446 -19.06 4.95 2.70
N LEU A 447 -17.75 5.11 2.81
CA LEU A 447 -17.02 6.27 2.28
C LEU A 447 -16.99 6.26 0.73
N GLU A 448 -17.93 5.59 0.06
CA GLU A 448 -18.16 5.77 -1.38
C GLU A 448 -18.53 7.24 -1.69
N ASP A 449 -19.02 7.98 -0.70
CA ASP A 449 -19.19 9.45 -0.74
C ASP A 449 -17.88 10.23 -0.93
N ASP A 450 -16.72 9.66 -0.59
CA ASP A 450 -15.40 10.27 -0.77
C ASP A 450 -14.75 9.92 -2.11
N LYS A 451 -15.41 9.10 -2.94
CA LYS A 451 -14.98 8.95 -4.34
C LYS A 451 -15.40 10.22 -5.08
N SER A 452 -14.44 10.81 -5.79
CA SER A 452 -14.79 11.69 -6.88
C SER A 452 -15.59 10.88 -7.90
N VAL A 453 -16.83 11.28 -8.15
CA VAL A 453 -17.72 10.64 -9.12
C VAL A 453 -18.12 11.69 -10.14
N MET A 454 -18.09 11.30 -11.41
CA MET A 454 -18.76 12.04 -12.48
C MET A 454 -20.00 11.28 -12.92
N ILE A 455 -21.13 11.98 -13.00
CA ILE A 455 -22.42 11.43 -13.46
C ILE A 455 -23.09 12.41 -14.41
N ASP A 456 -23.88 11.87 -15.34
CA ASP A 456 -24.61 12.67 -16.33
C ASP A 456 -25.80 13.42 -15.73
N SER A 457 -26.43 12.82 -14.72
CA SER A 457 -27.54 13.41 -13.98
C SER A 457 -27.48 12.97 -12.53
N LEU A 458 -27.88 13.84 -11.61
CA LEU A 458 -28.06 13.50 -10.19
C LEU A 458 -29.10 12.38 -10.05
N PRO A 459 -28.76 11.22 -9.44
CA PRO A 459 -29.75 10.22 -9.06
C PRO A 459 -30.85 10.82 -8.20
N ASP A 460 -32.06 10.26 -8.31
CA ASP A 460 -33.24 10.72 -7.55
C ASP A 460 -32.97 10.77 -6.03
N PHE A 461 -32.18 9.82 -5.51
CA PHE A 461 -31.72 9.82 -4.12
C PHE A 461 -31.07 11.13 -3.65
N TYR A 462 -30.32 11.82 -4.53
CA TYR A 462 -29.63 13.06 -4.19
C TYR A 462 -30.45 14.31 -4.47
N LYS A 463 -31.41 14.27 -5.41
CA LYS A 463 -32.23 15.44 -5.80
C LYS A 463 -32.92 16.08 -4.60
N ASP A 464 -33.41 15.26 -3.67
CA ASP A 464 -34.09 15.75 -2.46
C ASP A 464 -33.14 16.17 -1.32
N ARG A 465 -31.85 15.83 -1.42
CA ARG A 465 -30.85 16.00 -0.35
C ARG A 465 -29.89 17.16 -0.59
N VAL A 466 -29.86 17.72 -1.78
CA VAL A 466 -29.02 18.87 -2.12
C VAL A 466 -29.83 20.10 -2.49
N GLU A 467 -29.27 21.27 -2.24
CA GLU A 467 -29.84 22.57 -2.58
C GLU A 467 -28.84 23.35 -3.45
N TYR A 468 -29.34 23.96 -4.53
CA TYR A 468 -28.57 24.89 -5.34
C TYR A 468 -28.23 26.13 -4.49
N GLU A 469 -26.98 26.57 -4.54
CA GLU A 469 -26.58 27.79 -3.86
C GLU A 469 -26.19 28.90 -4.83
N SER A 470 -25.26 28.61 -5.75
CA SER A 470 -24.69 29.63 -6.63
C SER A 470 -24.21 29.06 -7.96
N SER A 471 -24.22 29.92 -8.98
CA SER A 471 -23.65 29.66 -10.30
C SER A 471 -22.63 30.72 -10.64
N TYR A 472 -21.51 30.31 -11.21
CA TYR A 472 -20.48 31.23 -11.70
C TYR A 472 -20.27 30.98 -13.18
N HIS A 473 -20.31 32.05 -13.96
CA HIS A 473 -19.97 32.05 -15.37
C HIS A 473 -18.59 32.67 -15.54
N VAL A 474 -17.69 31.95 -16.20
CA VAL A 474 -16.39 32.45 -16.62
C VAL A 474 -16.49 32.65 -18.12
N ASP A 475 -16.62 33.91 -18.55
CA ASP A 475 -16.58 34.24 -19.97
C ASP A 475 -15.16 33.98 -20.48
N ALA A 476 -15.09 33.45 -21.70
CA ALA A 476 -13.85 33.14 -22.38
C ALA A 476 -12.97 34.37 -22.68
N ASN A 477 -13.35 35.58 -22.28
CA ASN A 477 -12.56 36.81 -22.36
C ASN A 477 -12.42 37.52 -20.99
N SER A 478 -12.93 36.94 -19.91
CA SER A 478 -12.94 37.54 -18.58
C SER A 478 -11.82 36.99 -17.71
N LEU A 479 -11.13 37.89 -17.01
CA LEU A 479 -10.18 37.54 -15.96
C LEU A 479 -10.92 36.77 -14.86
N ASN A 480 -10.50 35.53 -14.62
CA ASN A 480 -10.96 34.75 -13.48
C ASN A 480 -10.69 35.56 -12.20
N PRO A 481 -11.67 35.78 -11.30
CA PRO A 481 -11.48 36.58 -10.08
C PRO A 481 -10.40 36.04 -9.12
N PHE A 482 -9.84 34.85 -9.40
CA PHE A 482 -8.84 34.20 -8.56
C PHE A 482 -7.47 33.94 -9.22
N GLN A 483 -7.25 34.29 -10.50
CA GLN A 483 -5.93 34.29 -11.14
C GLN A 483 -5.96 34.97 -12.52
N HIS A 484 -4.96 35.83 -12.81
CA HIS A 484 -4.74 36.43 -14.13
C HIS A 484 -4.35 35.36 -15.15
N LEU A 485 -5.29 34.90 -15.98
CA LEU A 485 -5.02 34.05 -17.13
C LEU A 485 -5.87 34.54 -18.32
N ASP A 486 -5.20 34.92 -19.41
CA ASP A 486 -5.82 35.29 -20.67
C ASP A 486 -6.60 34.10 -21.23
N ALA A 487 -7.91 34.27 -21.31
CA ALA A 487 -8.80 33.31 -21.92
C ALA A 487 -8.74 33.52 -23.45
N SER A 488 -7.93 32.71 -24.11
CA SER A 488 -8.14 32.34 -25.51
C SER A 488 -7.86 30.85 -25.62
N VAL A 489 -8.89 30.09 -25.28
CA VAL A 489 -8.79 28.66 -24.99
C VAL A 489 -9.16 27.87 -26.25
N VAL A 490 -8.19 27.76 -27.15
CA VAL A 490 -8.28 26.83 -28.27
C VAL A 490 -7.60 25.53 -27.86
N VAL A 491 -8.37 24.44 -27.77
CA VAL A 491 -7.76 23.11 -27.74
C VAL A 491 -7.30 22.82 -29.16
N SER A 492 -6.01 22.68 -29.39
CA SER A 492 -5.40 22.52 -30.72
C SER A 492 -4.50 21.29 -30.74
N PRO A 493 -3.98 20.83 -31.90
CA PRO A 493 -2.98 19.78 -31.94
C PRO A 493 -1.75 20.05 -31.06
N GLU A 494 -1.45 21.32 -30.79
CA GLU A 494 -0.31 21.80 -29.98
C GLU A 494 -0.69 21.98 -28.51
N HIS A 495 -1.98 22.10 -28.19
CA HIS A 495 -2.53 22.33 -26.85
C HIS A 495 -3.73 21.42 -26.60
N GLU A 496 -3.48 20.18 -26.20
CA GLU A 496 -4.51 19.15 -26.01
C GLU A 496 -5.41 19.39 -24.77
N PHE A 497 -4.98 20.25 -23.85
CA PHE A 497 -5.67 20.56 -22.60
C PHE A 497 -6.06 22.03 -22.52
N SER A 498 -7.33 22.30 -22.21
CA SER A 498 -7.80 23.65 -21.92
C SER A 498 -7.27 24.16 -20.57
N GLN A 499 -7.17 25.48 -20.38
CA GLN A 499 -6.78 26.05 -19.07
C GLN A 499 -7.80 25.74 -17.96
N GLY A 500 -9.10 25.81 -18.28
CA GLY A 500 -10.19 25.37 -17.42
C GLY A 500 -10.47 26.26 -16.21
N ILE A 501 -11.08 25.71 -15.16
CA ILE A 501 -11.30 26.38 -13.87
C ILE A 501 -10.41 25.78 -12.79
N VAL A 502 -10.01 26.62 -11.84
CA VAL A 502 -9.17 26.26 -10.69
C VAL A 502 -9.82 26.85 -9.45
N LEU A 503 -10.24 26.00 -8.51
CA LEU A 503 -10.92 26.38 -7.28
C LEU A 503 -10.11 25.87 -6.07
N SER A 504 -9.82 26.75 -5.12
CA SER A 504 -9.17 26.33 -3.86
C SER A 504 -10.10 25.48 -3.02
N ASN A 505 -9.55 24.46 -2.36
CA ASN A 505 -10.32 23.60 -1.49
C ASN A 505 -11.00 24.30 -0.32
N ARG A 506 -10.49 25.45 0.12
CA ARG A 506 -11.13 26.26 1.16
C ARG A 506 -12.59 26.58 0.84
N TYR A 507 -12.96 26.66 -0.44
CA TYR A 507 -14.35 26.86 -0.88
C TYR A 507 -15.25 25.64 -0.66
N PHE A 508 -14.67 24.44 -0.54
CA PHE A 508 -15.38 23.18 -0.27
C PHE A 508 -15.31 22.74 1.19
N ASN A 509 -14.48 23.41 2.01
CA ASN A 509 -14.06 22.91 3.32
C ASN A 509 -15.15 22.90 4.40
N GLN A 510 -16.29 23.56 4.17
CA GLN A 510 -17.35 23.68 5.18
C GLN A 510 -18.24 22.43 5.33
N SER A 511 -17.95 21.30 4.67
CA SER A 511 -18.82 20.11 4.65
C SER A 511 -20.23 20.35 4.07
N GLU A 512 -20.50 21.57 3.60
CA GLU A 512 -21.80 21.95 3.09
C GLU A 512 -21.95 21.51 1.63
N TYR A 513 -20.91 21.59 0.79
CA TYR A 513 -21.00 21.26 -0.64
C TYR A 513 -20.84 19.77 -0.92
N LYS A 514 -21.80 19.21 -1.65
CA LYS A 514 -21.79 17.79 -2.08
C LYS A 514 -21.52 17.62 -3.57
N TRP A 515 -21.94 18.56 -4.40
CA TRP A 515 -21.83 18.45 -5.87
C TRP A 515 -21.46 19.77 -6.53
N ILE A 516 -20.69 19.67 -7.61
CA ILE A 516 -20.42 20.75 -8.57
C ILE A 516 -20.95 20.27 -9.92
N LYS A 517 -21.84 21.04 -10.54
CA LYS A 517 -22.20 20.80 -11.94
C LYS A 517 -21.29 21.64 -12.82
N LEU A 518 -20.53 20.99 -13.67
CA LEU A 518 -19.59 21.61 -14.61
C LEU A 518 -20.25 21.63 -15.98
N SER A 519 -20.20 22.76 -16.68
CA SER A 519 -20.71 22.91 -18.04
C SER A 519 -19.72 23.71 -18.88
N TYR A 520 -19.33 23.16 -20.03
CA TYR A 520 -18.42 23.79 -20.99
C TYR A 520 -19.14 23.95 -22.32
N THR A 521 -19.17 25.19 -22.82
CA THR A 521 -19.76 25.53 -24.10
C THR A 521 -18.66 25.59 -25.15
N CYS A 522 -18.67 24.62 -26.06
CA CYS A 522 -17.65 24.44 -27.11
C CYS A 522 -18.22 24.84 -28.47
N LYS A 523 -17.44 25.58 -29.25
CA LYS A 523 -17.73 25.95 -30.63
C LYS A 523 -16.74 25.28 -31.57
N ALA A 524 -17.27 24.60 -32.58
CA ALA A 524 -16.47 23.95 -33.62
C ALA A 524 -15.91 24.98 -34.60
N LYS A 525 -14.60 24.98 -34.85
CA LYS A 525 -13.97 25.84 -35.87
C LYS A 525 -13.98 25.24 -37.28
N VAL A 526 -14.16 23.92 -37.37
CA VAL A 526 -14.13 23.13 -38.62
C VAL A 526 -15.22 22.07 -38.62
N ASP A 527 -15.65 21.64 -39.80
CA ASP A 527 -16.49 20.45 -39.96
C ASP A 527 -15.67 19.20 -39.66
N THR A 528 -16.16 18.32 -38.80
CA THR A 528 -15.46 17.09 -38.42
C THR A 528 -16.39 16.03 -37.82
N THR A 529 -15.96 14.78 -37.85
CA THR A 529 -16.68 13.62 -37.31
C THR A 529 -15.73 12.80 -36.45
N GLY A 530 -16.24 12.15 -35.41
CA GLY A 530 -15.39 11.30 -34.56
C GLY A 530 -14.61 12.08 -33.50
N VAL A 531 -15.10 13.24 -33.08
CA VAL A 531 -14.47 14.03 -32.01
C VAL A 531 -14.66 13.32 -30.68
N GLU A 532 -13.56 13.07 -29.98
CA GLU A 532 -13.53 12.61 -28.59
C GLU A 532 -13.03 13.76 -27.70
N LEU A 533 -13.96 14.28 -26.90
CA LEU A 533 -13.71 15.37 -25.98
C LEU A 533 -14.01 14.92 -24.54
N ASN A 534 -13.00 15.02 -23.69
CA ASN A 534 -13.06 14.59 -22.31
C ASN A 534 -13.19 15.79 -21.38
N LEU A 535 -14.30 15.89 -20.65
CA LEU A 535 -14.42 16.82 -19.52
C LEU A 535 -13.79 16.21 -18.29
N VAL A 536 -12.65 16.73 -17.89
CA VAL A 536 -11.83 16.25 -16.78
C VAL A 536 -12.06 17.12 -15.56
N ALA A 537 -12.23 16.48 -14.39
CA ALA A 537 -12.11 17.16 -13.11
C ALA A 537 -11.14 16.40 -12.23
N GLU A 538 -10.20 17.14 -11.66
CA GLU A 538 -9.10 16.60 -10.88
C GLU A 538 -8.86 17.38 -9.60
N ARG A 539 -8.23 16.70 -8.65
CA ARG A 539 -7.73 17.25 -7.40
C ARG A 539 -6.22 17.33 -7.49
N GLN A 540 -5.67 18.50 -7.20
CA GLN A 540 -4.23 18.71 -7.19
C GLN A 540 -3.71 19.03 -5.78
N ARG A 541 -2.56 18.46 -5.45
CA ARG A 541 -1.76 18.78 -4.27
C ARG A 541 -0.36 19.17 -4.74
N LYS A 542 0.08 20.38 -4.39
CA LYS A 542 1.39 20.93 -4.82
C LYS A 542 1.60 20.82 -6.34
N GLY A 543 0.56 21.11 -7.12
CA GLY A 543 0.57 21.05 -8.59
C GLY A 543 0.51 19.65 -9.20
N LYS A 544 0.38 18.58 -8.40
CA LYS A 544 0.26 17.20 -8.89
C LYS A 544 -1.15 16.67 -8.69
N SER A 545 -1.73 16.10 -9.74
CA SER A 545 -3.04 15.44 -9.69
C SER A 545 -2.99 14.20 -8.78
N PHE A 546 -3.94 14.07 -7.84
CA PHE A 546 -4.04 12.91 -6.95
C PHE A 546 -5.37 12.16 -6.99
N ALA A 547 -6.38 12.78 -7.57
CA ALA A 547 -7.63 12.12 -7.89
C ALA A 547 -8.20 12.81 -9.11
N TRP A 548 -8.68 12.06 -10.09
CA TRP A 548 -9.31 12.64 -11.27
C TRP A 548 -10.41 11.73 -11.80
N LYS A 549 -11.36 12.35 -12.49
CA LYS A 549 -12.42 11.70 -13.26
C LYS A 549 -12.58 12.43 -14.57
N CYS A 550 -12.98 11.71 -15.60
CA CYS A 550 -13.38 12.32 -16.86
C CYS A 550 -14.75 11.80 -17.30
N LYS A 551 -15.47 12.65 -18.02
CA LYS A 551 -16.62 12.29 -18.84
C LYS A 551 -16.20 12.42 -20.31
N SER A 552 -16.22 11.31 -21.02
CA SER A 552 -15.95 11.28 -22.46
C SER A 552 -17.21 11.52 -23.26
N ALA A 553 -17.19 12.53 -24.12
CA ALA A 553 -18.15 12.69 -25.21
C ALA A 553 -17.47 12.18 -26.48
N LYS A 554 -17.90 11.03 -26.97
CA LYS A 554 -17.34 10.34 -28.15
C LYS A 554 -18.20 10.54 -29.39
N ASP A 555 -17.59 10.34 -30.55
CA ASP A 555 -18.25 10.33 -31.86
C ASP A 555 -19.08 11.58 -32.15
N ILE A 556 -18.65 12.73 -31.64
CA ILE A 556 -19.41 13.96 -31.84
C ILE A 556 -19.29 14.38 -33.30
N LEU A 557 -20.44 14.63 -33.92
CA LEU A 557 -20.56 15.13 -35.29
C LEU A 557 -20.64 16.65 -35.24
N TRP A 558 -19.57 17.32 -35.67
CA TRP A 558 -19.42 18.76 -35.61
C TRP A 558 -19.59 19.38 -36.98
N LYS A 559 -20.50 20.35 -37.03
CA LYS A 559 -20.56 21.31 -38.13
C LYS A 559 -19.84 22.58 -37.71
N LYS A 560 -19.11 23.21 -38.63
CA LYS A 560 -18.46 24.49 -38.41
C LYS A 560 -19.46 25.48 -37.83
N ASP A 561 -19.02 26.24 -36.82
CA ASP A 561 -19.81 27.20 -36.05
C ASP A 561 -20.94 26.61 -35.19
N SER A 562 -21.15 25.29 -35.18
CA SER A 562 -22.07 24.66 -34.24
C SER A 562 -21.53 24.73 -32.81
N THR A 563 -22.45 24.85 -31.85
CA THR A 563 -22.15 24.93 -30.42
C THR A 563 -22.69 23.71 -29.71
N ILE A 564 -21.89 23.11 -28.84
CA ILE A 564 -22.28 21.97 -28.00
C ILE A 564 -21.92 22.28 -26.56
N VAL A 565 -22.83 21.92 -25.64
CA VAL A 565 -22.60 22.01 -24.20
C VAL A 565 -22.29 20.63 -23.67
N ILE A 566 -21.10 20.47 -23.10
CA ILE A 566 -20.74 19.27 -22.35
C ILE A 566 -20.90 19.59 -20.88
N SER A 567 -21.76 18.84 -20.20
CA SER A 567 -21.95 19.00 -18.76
C SER A 567 -21.82 17.68 -18.01
N THR A 568 -21.36 17.77 -16.77
CA THR A 568 -21.28 16.64 -15.85
C THR A 568 -21.45 17.12 -14.42
N TRP A 569 -21.97 16.25 -13.57
CA TRP A 569 -22.00 16.47 -12.14
C TRP A 569 -20.79 15.80 -11.52
N TYR A 570 -19.98 16.57 -10.83
CA TYR A 570 -18.84 16.11 -10.06
C TYR A 570 -19.18 16.09 -8.57
N LYS A 571 -19.06 14.94 -7.94
CA LYS A 571 -19.18 14.82 -6.48
C LYS A 571 -17.92 15.38 -5.82
N VAL A 572 -18.09 16.35 -4.93
CA VAL A 572 -16.95 16.90 -4.17
C VAL A 572 -16.59 15.89 -3.08
N PRO A 573 -15.42 15.23 -3.15
CA PRO A 573 -14.99 14.33 -2.09
C PRO A 573 -14.60 15.13 -0.84
N GLN A 574 -14.50 14.47 0.31
CA GLN A 574 -14.09 15.14 1.56
C GLN A 574 -12.80 15.95 1.36
N VAL A 575 -12.84 17.21 1.81
CA VAL A 575 -11.68 18.10 1.76
C VAL A 575 -10.68 17.64 2.82
N GLU A 576 -9.57 17.08 2.36
CA GLU A 576 -8.47 16.72 3.26
C GLU A 576 -7.70 17.95 3.75
N ARG A 577 -7.56 18.98 2.88
CA ARG A 577 -6.74 20.18 3.11
C ARG A 577 -7.24 21.39 2.34
N ASP A 578 -7.20 22.56 2.97
CA ASP A 578 -7.60 23.86 2.42
C ASP A 578 -6.73 24.32 1.24
N ASN A 579 -5.44 23.98 1.29
CA ASN A 579 -4.43 24.39 0.30
C ASN A 579 -4.42 23.51 -0.96
N ASP A 580 -5.10 22.37 -0.94
CA ASP A 580 -5.26 21.59 -2.16
C ASP A 580 -6.23 22.31 -3.12
N VAL A 581 -6.23 21.92 -4.38
CA VAL A 581 -6.98 22.61 -5.43
C VAL A 581 -7.86 21.61 -6.17
N PHE A 582 -9.02 22.07 -6.61
CA PHE A 582 -9.88 21.41 -7.58
C PHE A 582 -9.69 22.08 -8.93
N ARG A 583 -9.47 21.30 -9.98
CA ARG A 583 -9.32 21.80 -11.34
C ARG A 583 -10.28 21.06 -12.26
N SER A 584 -10.94 21.78 -13.17
CA SER A 584 -11.73 21.18 -14.24
C SER A 584 -11.29 21.75 -15.58
N TYR A 585 -11.18 20.92 -16.61
CA TYR A 585 -10.74 21.31 -17.96
C TYR A 585 -11.24 20.34 -19.02
N LEU A 586 -11.22 20.74 -20.28
CA LEU A 586 -11.43 19.86 -21.43
C LEU A 586 -10.09 19.32 -21.96
N TRP A 587 -10.10 18.04 -22.33
CA TRP A 587 -9.01 17.33 -22.98
C TRP A 587 -9.49 16.78 -24.34
N SER A 588 -8.91 17.26 -25.43
CA SER A 588 -9.22 16.79 -26.78
C SER A 588 -8.25 15.68 -27.18
N MET A 589 -8.77 14.45 -27.26
CA MET A 589 -8.00 13.29 -27.75
C MET A 589 -7.83 13.34 -29.27
N SER A 590 -8.80 13.93 -29.97
CA SER A 590 -8.82 13.99 -31.44
C SER A 590 -7.92 15.09 -32.02
N LYS A 591 -7.29 15.93 -31.19
CA LYS A 591 -6.39 17.03 -31.62
C LYS A 591 -7.02 18.03 -32.60
N ILE A 592 -8.34 18.12 -32.62
CA ILE A 592 -9.08 19.04 -33.49
C ILE A 592 -9.16 20.42 -32.84
N PRO A 593 -9.11 21.54 -33.60
CA PRO A 593 -9.29 22.89 -33.07
C PRO A 593 -10.72 23.11 -32.50
N ILE A 594 -10.80 23.27 -31.18
CA ILE A 594 -12.03 23.51 -30.42
C ILE A 594 -11.93 24.86 -29.72
N GLU A 595 -12.90 25.75 -29.90
CA GLU A 595 -12.99 26.99 -29.13
C GLU A 595 -13.92 26.81 -27.93
N ILE A 596 -13.43 27.11 -26.73
CA ILE A 596 -14.28 27.16 -25.53
C ILE A 596 -14.81 28.57 -25.39
N THR A 597 -16.12 28.72 -25.52
CA THR A 597 -16.82 30.02 -25.52
C THR A 597 -17.41 30.39 -24.16
N GLY A 598 -17.57 29.41 -23.26
CA GLY A 598 -18.02 29.67 -21.90
C GLY A 598 -17.76 28.48 -20.99
N ILE A 599 -17.45 28.78 -19.72
CA ILE A 599 -17.36 27.78 -18.67
C ILE A 599 -18.30 28.19 -17.54
N GLN A 600 -19.22 27.31 -17.17
CA GLN A 600 -20.13 27.51 -16.07
C GLN A 600 -19.92 26.40 -15.04
N TYR A 601 -19.89 26.78 -13.76
CA TYR A 601 -19.99 25.83 -12.67
C TYR A 601 -21.06 26.26 -11.66
N GLU A 602 -21.85 25.29 -11.22
CA GLU A 602 -22.91 25.47 -10.22
C GLU A 602 -22.56 24.66 -8.97
N LEU A 603 -22.69 25.27 -7.79
CA LEU A 603 -22.39 24.66 -6.50
C LEU A 603 -23.68 24.22 -5.78
N TYR A 604 -23.67 22.99 -5.26
CA TYR A 604 -24.81 22.38 -4.58
C TYR A 604 -24.43 21.93 -3.17
N LYS A 605 -25.17 22.42 -2.17
CA LYS A 605 -24.99 22.12 -0.75
C LYS A 605 -25.91 21.00 -0.26
N SER A 606 -25.56 20.33 0.84
CA SER A 606 -26.42 19.38 1.55
C SER A 606 -27.46 20.15 2.36
N LYS A 607 -28.74 19.77 2.27
CA LYS A 607 -29.80 20.37 3.09
C LYS A 607 -29.52 20.15 4.58
N LYS A 608 -29.73 21.19 5.41
CA LYS A 608 -29.42 21.23 6.86
C LYS A 608 -29.98 20.05 7.69
N ASN A 609 -31.10 19.44 7.28
CA ASN A 609 -31.73 18.32 8.01
C ASN A 609 -31.15 16.93 7.67
N ALA A 610 -30.15 16.85 6.78
CA ALA A 610 -29.46 15.60 6.43
C ALA A 610 -28.13 15.40 7.21
N LYS A 611 -27.80 16.27 8.18
CA LYS A 611 -26.67 16.07 9.10
C LYS A 611 -26.99 14.96 10.10
N ILE A 612 -26.97 13.71 9.65
CA ILE A 612 -26.92 12.55 10.54
C ILE A 612 -25.45 12.30 10.88
N PHE A 613 -25.09 12.70 12.10
CA PHE A 613 -23.98 12.24 12.93
C PHE A 613 -22.67 11.84 12.22
N LEU A 614 -21.75 12.80 12.14
CA LEU A 614 -20.31 12.56 12.03
C LEU A 614 -19.67 12.92 13.38
N PHE A 615 -19.41 11.90 14.19
CA PHE A 615 -18.39 11.87 15.24
C PHE A 615 -17.67 10.52 15.18
#